data_AF-A0A5S3SBA6-F1
#
_entry.id   AF-A0A5S3SBA6-F1
#
_cell.length_a   1.000
_cell.length_b   1.000
_cell.length_c   1.000
_cell.angle_alpha   90.00
_cell.angle_beta   90.00
_cell.angle_gamma   90.00
#
_symmetry.space_group_name_H-M   'P 1'
#
loop_
_entity.id
_entity.type
_entity.pdbx_description
1 polymer ?
#
loop_
_entity_poly.entity_id
_entity_poly.type
_entity_poly.pdbx_seq_one_letter_code
_entity_poly.pdbx_strand_id
1 'polypeptide(L)'
;MKKLILLACISISSTACAEIEKNKIAPIYSSENKTDRYFTAPTTLEKQEQVKALIDKKWYFEENLLKDGSPDRVVTSCNSLFNALDEGFNALSYRQQDVIKAMNKVCLIWAHMGELNASDSSFLTDFEHSSALPEQMPPELSLIISNDDERRLAKASSWEEMSHIKKMKSLNKDQAIYYDNSGGIQKLTVMAKGDYNNDGIEDMVLYMDNSVEEGSYGSTYGYVVTRLAADAPYTLIKQF
;
A
#
# COMPACT_ATOMS: atom_id res chain seq x y z
N MET A 1 10.08 83.57 -9.05
CA MET A 1 8.85 83.05 -9.68
C MET A 1 9.08 81.58 -10.02
N LYS A 2 8.10 80.74 -9.71
CA LYS A 2 8.15 79.28 -9.51
C LYS A 2 8.67 78.48 -10.72
N LYS A 3 9.65 77.59 -10.51
CA LYS A 3 9.91 76.44 -11.40
C LYS A 3 9.04 75.27 -10.93
N LEU A 4 8.14 74.82 -11.81
CA LEU A 4 7.30 73.64 -11.63
C LEU A 4 8.16 72.42 -11.98
N ILE A 5 8.45 71.56 -11.01
CA ILE A 5 9.12 70.27 -11.24
C ILE A 5 8.03 69.21 -11.28
N LEU A 6 7.85 68.59 -12.44
CA LEU A 6 6.94 67.48 -12.67
C LEU A 6 7.61 66.20 -12.13
N LEU A 7 7.11 65.64 -11.03
CA LEU A 7 7.51 64.30 -10.59
C LEU A 7 6.71 63.27 -11.41
N ALA A 8 7.41 62.54 -12.28
CA ALA A 8 6.88 61.34 -12.91
C ALA A 8 7.00 60.18 -11.91
N CYS A 9 5.87 59.76 -11.32
CA CYS A 9 5.78 58.51 -10.57
C CYS A 9 5.78 57.34 -11.57
N ILE A 10 6.92 56.67 -11.72
CA ILE A 10 7.00 55.37 -12.39
C ILE A 10 6.49 54.34 -11.39
N SER A 11 5.21 53.99 -11.51
CA SER A 11 4.64 52.83 -10.83
C SER A 11 5.26 51.57 -11.42
N ILE A 12 6.22 50.98 -10.71
CA ILE A 12 6.72 49.63 -10.99
C ILE A 12 5.58 48.70 -10.60
N SER A 13 4.76 48.34 -11.58
CA SER A 13 3.77 47.28 -11.47
C SER A 13 4.48 46.01 -11.06
N SER A 14 4.23 45.58 -9.81
CA SER A 14 4.61 44.28 -9.28
C SER A 14 4.21 43.20 -10.28
N THR A 15 5.22 42.54 -10.83
CA THR A 15 5.06 41.30 -11.58
C THR A 15 4.22 40.36 -10.74
N ALA A 16 3.05 39.98 -11.25
CA ALA A 16 2.36 38.80 -10.79
C ALA A 16 3.38 37.66 -10.79
N CYS A 17 3.72 37.16 -9.60
CA CYS A 17 4.33 35.86 -9.48
C CYS A 17 3.31 34.90 -10.06
N ALA A 18 3.45 34.53 -11.33
CA ALA A 18 2.84 33.33 -11.84
C ALA A 18 3.36 32.21 -10.92
N GLU A 19 2.47 31.66 -10.09
CA GLU A 19 2.71 30.36 -9.49
C GLU A 19 3.03 29.44 -10.65
N ILE A 20 4.31 29.09 -10.78
CA ILE A 20 4.71 28.01 -11.65
C ILE A 20 4.03 26.80 -11.01
N GLU A 21 2.94 26.32 -11.61
CA GLU A 21 2.34 25.03 -11.26
C GLU A 21 3.48 24.02 -11.27
N LYS A 22 3.95 23.65 -10.08
CA LYS A 22 4.82 22.49 -9.95
C LYS A 22 3.97 21.33 -10.45
N ASN A 23 4.42 20.72 -11.55
CA ASN A 23 3.83 19.48 -12.03
C ASN A 23 3.94 18.45 -10.90
N LYS A 24 2.86 18.25 -10.16
CA LYS A 24 2.78 17.24 -9.11
C LYS A 24 2.90 15.84 -9.73
N ILE A 25 3.48 14.91 -8.98
CA ILE A 25 3.55 13.50 -9.34
C ILE A 25 2.20 12.89 -9.01
N ALA A 26 1.41 12.58 -10.02
CA ALA A 26 0.11 11.96 -9.83
C ALA A 26 0.26 10.53 -9.27
N PRO A 27 -0.68 10.05 -8.45
CA PRO A 27 -0.69 8.66 -7.99
C PRO A 27 -0.63 7.67 -9.16
N ILE A 28 0.12 6.59 -8.98
CA ILE A 28 0.26 5.51 -9.95
C ILE A 28 -0.26 4.23 -9.30
N TYR A 29 -1.06 3.47 -10.03
CA TYR A 29 -1.58 2.18 -9.55
C TYR A 29 -1.06 1.06 -10.45
N SER A 30 -0.61 -0.01 -9.81
CA SER A 30 -0.11 -1.20 -10.49
C SER A 30 -1.26 -1.97 -11.14
N SER A 31 -1.00 -2.66 -12.25
CA SER A 31 -1.93 -3.66 -12.77
C SER A 31 -2.00 -4.91 -11.88
N GLU A 32 -0.99 -5.14 -11.05
CA GLU A 32 -0.86 -6.27 -10.13
C GLU A 32 -1.59 -6.03 -8.78
N ASN A 33 -2.78 -5.43 -8.85
CA ASN A 33 -3.50 -4.88 -7.68
C ASN A 33 -4.53 -5.84 -7.06
N LYS A 34 -4.45 -7.14 -7.35
CA LYS A 34 -5.35 -8.21 -6.85
C LYS A 34 -6.82 -8.14 -7.29
N THR A 35 -7.19 -7.26 -8.22
CA THR A 35 -8.58 -7.18 -8.72
C THR A 35 -9.01 -8.43 -9.52
N ASP A 36 -8.06 -9.14 -10.11
CA ASP A 36 -8.25 -10.38 -10.89
C ASP A 36 -8.91 -11.51 -10.09
N ARG A 37 -8.72 -11.52 -8.76
CA ARG A 37 -9.34 -12.50 -7.85
C ARG A 37 -10.76 -12.15 -7.43
N TYR A 38 -11.25 -10.96 -7.75
CA TYR A 38 -12.55 -10.46 -7.27
C TYR A 38 -13.51 -10.13 -8.41
N PHE A 39 -13.00 -9.86 -9.61
CA PHE A 39 -13.82 -9.45 -10.76
C PHE A 39 -13.49 -10.29 -11.99
N THR A 40 -14.52 -10.73 -12.71
CA THR A 40 -14.36 -11.51 -13.95
C THR A 40 -13.81 -10.68 -15.10
N ALA A 41 -14.17 -9.39 -15.14
CA ALA A 41 -13.64 -8.45 -16.11
C ALA A 41 -12.36 -7.79 -15.56
N PRO A 42 -11.31 -7.65 -16.39
CA PRO A 42 -10.15 -6.84 -16.04
C PRO A 42 -10.57 -5.46 -15.55
N THR A 43 -9.98 -5.00 -14.45
CA THR A 43 -10.31 -3.70 -13.86
C THR A 43 -9.14 -2.74 -14.07
N THR A 44 -9.34 -1.74 -14.93
CA THR A 44 -8.36 -0.68 -15.16
C THR A 44 -8.37 0.31 -13.99
N LEU A 45 -7.21 0.52 -13.38
CA LEU A 45 -6.99 1.46 -12.28
C LEU A 45 -5.95 2.50 -12.71
N GLU A 46 -6.34 3.47 -13.52
CA GLU A 46 -5.45 4.58 -13.93
C GLU A 46 -5.70 5.84 -13.12
N LYS A 47 -6.87 5.95 -12.49
CA LYS A 47 -7.33 7.14 -11.78
C LYS A 47 -7.83 6.81 -10.39
N GLN A 48 -7.67 7.74 -9.47
CA GLN A 48 -8.08 7.59 -8.07
C GLN A 48 -9.57 7.24 -7.95
N GLU A 49 -10.44 7.81 -8.79
CA GLU A 49 -11.88 7.53 -8.78
C GLU A 49 -12.20 6.07 -9.11
N GLN A 50 -11.41 5.44 -10.00
CA GLN A 50 -11.58 4.03 -10.36
C GLN A 50 -11.19 3.12 -9.19
N VAL A 51 -10.15 3.51 -8.45
CA VAL A 51 -9.72 2.79 -7.24
C VAL A 51 -10.74 2.94 -6.12
N LYS A 52 -11.23 4.16 -5.86
CA LYS A 52 -12.32 4.42 -4.90
C LYS A 52 -13.56 3.58 -5.19
N ALA A 53 -13.91 3.41 -6.47
CA ALA A 53 -15.05 2.62 -6.88
C ALA A 53 -14.93 1.11 -6.57
N LEU A 54 -13.72 0.59 -6.29
CA LEU A 54 -13.54 -0.81 -5.90
C LEU A 54 -14.27 -1.16 -4.60
N ILE A 55 -14.44 -0.20 -3.70
CA ILE A 55 -15.05 -0.42 -2.39
C ILE A 55 -16.50 -0.88 -2.50
N ASP A 56 -17.23 -0.32 -3.47
CA ASP A 56 -18.64 -0.64 -3.70
C ASP A 56 -18.86 -1.63 -4.85
N LYS A 57 -17.82 -1.92 -5.65
CA LYS A 57 -17.94 -2.82 -6.79
C LYS A 57 -18.27 -4.23 -6.33
N LYS A 58 -19.35 -4.80 -6.89
CA LYS A 58 -19.76 -6.18 -6.61
C LYS A 58 -18.70 -7.17 -7.12
N TRP A 59 -18.28 -8.09 -6.26
CA TRP A 59 -17.44 -9.22 -6.62
C TRP A 59 -18.21 -10.24 -7.47
N TYR A 60 -17.48 -11.14 -8.14
CA TYR A 60 -18.13 -12.23 -8.89
C TYR A 60 -18.66 -13.35 -8.00
N PHE A 61 -18.32 -13.33 -6.71
CA PHE A 61 -18.72 -14.31 -5.70
C PHE A 61 -19.35 -13.61 -4.50
N GLU A 62 -19.89 -14.41 -3.59
CA GLU A 62 -20.54 -13.94 -2.37
C GLU A 62 -19.99 -14.77 -1.20
N GLU A 63 -19.83 -14.15 -0.04
CA GLU A 63 -19.44 -14.83 1.21
C GLU A 63 -20.55 -14.72 2.24
N ASN A 64 -20.70 -15.76 3.07
CA ASN A 64 -21.67 -15.76 4.17
C ASN A 64 -20.94 -15.60 5.50
N LEU A 65 -21.39 -14.65 6.30
CA LEU A 65 -20.84 -14.38 7.63
C LEU A 65 -21.91 -14.63 8.71
N LEU A 66 -21.47 -15.08 9.88
CA LEU A 66 -22.32 -15.43 11.02
C LEU A 66 -22.14 -14.49 12.18
N LYS A 67 -23.22 -14.30 12.93
CA LYS A 67 -23.22 -13.69 14.25
C LYS A 67 -24.24 -14.42 15.10
N ASP A 68 -23.84 -14.89 16.28
CA ASP A 68 -24.73 -15.65 17.16
C ASP A 68 -26.03 -14.87 17.44
N GLY A 69 -27.17 -15.54 17.24
CA GLY A 69 -28.49 -14.95 17.42
C GLY A 69 -28.95 -14.00 16.30
N SER A 70 -28.20 -13.90 15.19
CA SER A 70 -28.58 -13.13 14.00
C SER A 70 -28.67 -14.04 12.77
N PRO A 71 -29.52 -13.72 11.77
CA PRO A 71 -29.46 -14.38 10.46
C PRO A 71 -28.10 -14.16 9.79
N ASP A 72 -27.66 -15.15 9.01
CA ASP A 72 -26.46 -15.07 8.18
C ASP A 72 -26.48 -13.82 7.29
N ARG A 73 -25.31 -13.24 7.08
CA ARG A 73 -25.12 -12.06 6.24
C ARG A 73 -24.33 -12.40 4.99
N VAL A 74 -24.94 -12.17 3.83
CA VAL A 74 -24.28 -12.24 2.54
C VAL A 74 -23.48 -10.96 2.31
N VAL A 75 -22.20 -11.07 2.01
CA VAL A 75 -21.32 -9.96 1.61
C VAL A 75 -20.82 -10.17 0.19
N THR A 76 -20.81 -9.09 -0.59
CA THR A 76 -20.52 -9.13 -2.04
C THR A 76 -19.64 -7.98 -2.53
N SER A 77 -19.18 -7.13 -1.61
CA SER A 77 -18.29 -5.99 -1.88
C SER A 77 -17.48 -5.69 -0.62
N CYS A 78 -16.40 -4.92 -0.76
CA CYS A 78 -15.59 -4.48 0.37
C CYS A 78 -16.42 -3.70 1.39
N ASN A 79 -17.28 -2.80 0.93
CA ASN A 79 -18.17 -2.04 1.81
C ASN A 79 -19.11 -2.97 2.62
N SER A 80 -19.74 -3.95 1.97
CA SER A 80 -20.59 -4.91 2.69
C SER A 80 -19.82 -5.77 3.69
N LEU A 81 -18.56 -6.11 3.37
CA LEU A 81 -17.65 -6.83 4.28
C LEU A 81 -17.28 -5.96 5.49
N PHE A 82 -16.86 -4.72 5.29
CA PHE A 82 -16.53 -3.79 6.38
C PHE A 82 -17.71 -3.62 7.34
N ASN A 83 -18.90 -3.34 6.82
CA ASN A 83 -20.10 -3.18 7.64
C ASN A 83 -20.45 -4.45 8.42
N ALA A 84 -20.33 -5.63 7.80
CA ALA A 84 -20.57 -6.89 8.48
C ALA A 84 -19.56 -7.13 9.63
N LEU A 85 -18.27 -6.89 9.39
CA LEU A 85 -17.23 -7.06 10.40
C LEU A 85 -17.37 -6.06 11.55
N ASP A 86 -17.70 -4.80 11.27
CA ASP A 86 -17.95 -3.76 12.29
C ASP A 86 -19.16 -4.11 13.18
N GLU A 87 -20.18 -4.72 12.59
CA GLU A 87 -21.33 -5.24 13.33
C GLU A 87 -21.04 -6.56 14.10
N GLY A 88 -19.82 -7.08 14.04
CA GLY A 88 -19.38 -8.26 14.78
C GLY A 88 -19.75 -9.60 14.13
N PHE A 89 -20.02 -9.61 12.82
CA PHE A 89 -20.12 -10.85 12.07
C PHE A 89 -18.72 -11.45 11.84
N ASN A 90 -18.63 -12.78 11.81
CA ASN A 90 -17.40 -13.54 11.63
C ASN A 90 -17.57 -14.59 10.54
N ALA A 91 -16.48 -15.24 10.14
CA ALA A 91 -16.55 -16.34 9.19
C ALA A 91 -17.32 -17.54 9.76
N LEU A 92 -17.86 -18.40 8.88
CA LEU A 92 -18.63 -19.59 9.31
C LEU A 92 -17.76 -20.62 10.06
N SER A 93 -16.44 -20.55 9.89
CA SER A 93 -15.49 -21.48 10.50
C SER A 93 -14.12 -20.85 10.72
N TYR A 94 -13.33 -21.44 11.61
CA TYR A 94 -11.94 -21.04 11.84
C TYR A 94 -11.11 -20.99 10.54
N ARG A 95 -11.25 -22.00 9.66
CA ARG A 95 -10.52 -22.05 8.38
C ARG A 95 -10.91 -20.91 7.44
N GLN A 96 -12.18 -20.53 7.41
CA GLN A 96 -12.64 -19.40 6.59
C GLN A 96 -12.28 -18.06 7.21
N GLN A 97 -12.02 -18.00 8.52
CA GLN A 97 -11.62 -16.76 9.18
C GLN A 97 -10.36 -16.16 8.55
N ASP A 98 -9.38 -17.00 8.19
CA ASP A 98 -8.15 -16.52 7.56
C ASP A 98 -8.39 -16.00 6.14
N VAL A 99 -9.33 -16.60 5.40
CA VAL A 99 -9.77 -16.12 4.09
C VAL A 99 -10.45 -14.76 4.22
N ILE A 100 -11.41 -14.63 5.14
CA ILE A 100 -12.12 -13.36 5.39
C ILE A 100 -11.16 -12.26 5.86
N LYS A 101 -10.18 -12.59 6.71
CA LYS A 101 -9.12 -11.65 7.13
C LYS A 101 -8.27 -11.20 5.94
N ALA A 102 -7.83 -12.12 5.08
CA ALA A 102 -7.06 -11.79 3.89
C ALA A 102 -7.88 -10.92 2.91
N MET A 103 -9.16 -11.22 2.72
CA MET A 103 -10.07 -10.41 1.91
C MET A 103 -10.23 -9.00 2.48
N ASN A 104 -10.45 -8.89 3.80
CA ASN A 104 -10.54 -7.61 4.48
C ASN A 104 -9.28 -6.76 4.27
N LYS A 105 -8.09 -7.37 4.36
CA LYS A 105 -6.81 -6.69 4.10
C LYS A 105 -6.69 -6.17 2.67
N VAL A 106 -7.09 -6.95 1.67
CA VAL A 106 -7.12 -6.48 0.27
C VAL A 106 -8.06 -5.29 0.12
N CYS A 107 -9.25 -5.35 0.72
CA CYS A 107 -10.19 -4.23 0.72
C CYS A 107 -9.63 -2.98 1.40
N LEU A 108 -8.94 -3.13 2.54
CA LEU A 108 -8.29 -2.01 3.24
C LEU A 108 -7.17 -1.39 2.38
N ILE A 109 -6.38 -2.21 1.70
CA ILE A 109 -5.35 -1.75 0.76
C ILE A 109 -6.00 -0.92 -0.35
N TRP A 110 -7.08 -1.39 -0.97
CA TRP A 110 -7.79 -0.61 -1.99
C TRP A 110 -8.38 0.69 -1.45
N ALA A 111 -8.92 0.68 -0.23
CA ALA A 111 -9.44 1.88 0.41
C ALA A 111 -8.33 2.93 0.55
N HIS A 112 -7.17 2.53 1.07
CA HIS A 112 -6.02 3.41 1.24
C HIS A 112 -5.35 3.82 -0.09
N MET A 113 -5.33 2.95 -1.10
CA MET A 113 -4.93 3.36 -2.45
C MET A 113 -5.86 4.46 -2.99
N GLY A 114 -7.15 4.39 -2.69
CA GLY A 114 -8.12 5.41 -3.05
C GLY A 114 -7.90 6.76 -2.34
N GLU A 115 -7.07 6.83 -1.31
CA GLU A 115 -6.78 8.05 -0.55
C GLU A 115 -5.49 8.74 -1.00
N LEU A 116 -4.70 8.12 -1.87
CA LEU A 116 -3.40 8.64 -2.30
C LEU A 116 -3.54 9.96 -3.06
N ASN A 117 -2.76 10.96 -2.64
CA ASN A 117 -2.71 12.27 -3.27
C ASN A 117 -1.48 12.43 -4.16
N ALA A 118 -1.47 13.49 -4.96
CA ALA A 118 -0.32 13.82 -5.79
C ALA A 118 0.82 14.42 -4.95
N SER A 119 2.04 13.90 -5.14
CA SER A 119 3.24 14.28 -4.40
C SER A 119 3.99 15.43 -5.08
N ASP A 120 4.74 16.21 -4.30
CA ASP A 120 5.63 17.26 -4.81
C ASP A 120 7.03 16.72 -5.16
N SER A 121 7.43 15.60 -4.54
CA SER A 121 8.72 14.95 -4.74
C SER A 121 8.62 13.43 -4.57
N SER A 122 9.58 12.69 -5.13
CA SER A 122 9.69 11.24 -4.97
C SER A 122 11.15 10.84 -4.83
N PHE A 123 11.40 9.90 -3.92
CA PHE A 123 12.65 9.17 -3.79
C PHE A 123 12.48 7.68 -4.13
N LEU A 124 11.36 7.36 -4.81
CA LEU A 124 10.95 6.01 -5.21
C LEU A 124 11.08 5.77 -6.72
N THR A 125 11.61 6.74 -7.48
CA THR A 125 11.83 6.64 -8.93
C THR A 125 12.75 5.48 -9.30
N ASP A 126 13.69 5.17 -8.41
CA ASP A 126 14.75 4.20 -8.60
C ASP A 126 14.41 2.87 -7.91
N PHE A 127 13.19 2.74 -7.39
CA PHE A 127 12.75 1.52 -6.75
C PHE A 127 12.77 0.36 -7.75
N GLU A 128 13.46 -0.70 -7.38
CA GLU A 128 13.42 -1.98 -8.07
C GLU A 128 13.42 -3.13 -7.06
N HIS A 129 12.78 -4.23 -7.44
CA HIS A 129 12.97 -5.49 -6.74
C HIS A 129 14.40 -5.98 -6.96
N SER A 130 15.20 -6.00 -5.90
CA SER A 130 16.56 -6.52 -5.91
C SER A 130 16.81 -7.42 -4.70
N SER A 131 17.92 -8.16 -4.71
CA SER A 131 18.37 -8.94 -3.55
C SER A 131 18.85 -8.05 -2.39
N ALA A 132 19.18 -6.78 -2.64
CA ALA A 132 19.59 -5.83 -1.61
C ALA A 132 18.41 -5.07 -0.98
N LEU A 133 17.21 -5.12 -1.58
CA LEU A 133 16.02 -4.45 -1.07
C LEU A 133 15.71 -4.78 0.42
N PRO A 134 15.83 -6.03 0.89
CA PRO A 134 15.56 -6.38 2.28
C PRO A 134 16.45 -5.65 3.30
N GLU A 135 17.66 -5.22 2.92
CA GLU A 135 18.56 -4.45 3.80
C GLU A 135 18.05 -3.02 4.03
N GLN A 136 17.23 -2.51 3.11
CA GLN A 136 16.70 -1.14 3.15
C GLN A 136 15.27 -1.06 3.66
N MET A 137 14.57 -2.20 3.72
CA MET A 137 13.16 -2.27 4.07
C MET A 137 12.95 -2.46 5.58
N PRO A 138 11.85 -1.95 6.13
CA PRO A 138 11.58 -2.05 7.56
C PRO A 138 11.38 -3.52 7.99
N PRO A 139 11.80 -3.89 9.22
CA PRO A 139 11.81 -5.27 9.69
C PRO A 139 10.42 -5.90 9.78
N GLU A 140 9.35 -5.10 9.86
CA GLU A 140 7.96 -5.53 9.88
C GLU A 140 7.52 -6.25 8.60
N LEU A 141 8.26 -6.11 7.49
CA LEU A 141 7.99 -6.87 6.28
C LEU A 141 8.39 -8.35 6.39
N SER A 142 9.15 -8.73 7.42
CA SER A 142 9.57 -10.11 7.64
C SER A 142 8.40 -11.04 7.98
N LEU A 143 8.65 -12.33 7.81
CA LEU A 143 7.69 -13.36 8.21
C LEU A 143 7.70 -13.53 9.73
N ILE A 144 6.73 -12.90 10.41
CA ILE A 144 6.53 -13.01 11.86
C ILE A 144 5.49 -14.10 12.14
N ILE A 145 5.92 -15.23 12.73
CA ILE A 145 5.03 -16.38 13.01
C ILE A 145 5.03 -16.81 14.47
N SER A 146 5.99 -16.33 15.26
CA SER A 146 6.15 -16.74 16.66
C SER A 146 6.40 -15.54 17.58
N ASN A 147 6.15 -15.75 18.87
CA ASN A 147 6.51 -14.78 19.90
C ASN A 147 8.02 -14.49 19.94
N ASP A 148 8.84 -15.38 19.41
CA ASP A 148 10.29 -15.21 19.34
C ASP A 148 10.64 -14.24 18.21
N ASP A 149 9.94 -14.31 17.09
CA ASP A 149 10.05 -13.34 15.99
C ASP A 149 9.60 -11.96 16.46
N GLU A 150 8.49 -11.84 17.19
CA GLU A 150 8.06 -10.58 17.80
C GLU A 150 9.14 -9.95 18.71
N ARG A 151 9.83 -10.76 19.51
CA ARG A 151 10.93 -10.28 20.37
C ARG A 151 12.16 -9.87 19.57
N ARG A 152 12.41 -10.48 18.41
CA ARG A 152 13.49 -10.12 17.50
C ARG A 152 13.16 -8.85 16.72
N LEU A 153 11.92 -8.72 16.25
CA LEU A 153 11.41 -7.56 15.52
C LEU A 153 11.69 -6.26 16.28
N ALA A 154 11.45 -6.25 17.60
CA ALA A 154 11.70 -5.09 18.47
C ALA A 154 13.17 -4.61 18.52
N LYS A 155 14.12 -5.38 17.99
CA LYS A 155 15.56 -5.06 17.96
C LYS A 155 16.13 -4.95 16.56
N ALA A 156 15.43 -5.50 15.56
CA ALA A 156 15.89 -5.52 14.20
C ALA A 156 15.78 -4.13 13.57
N SER A 157 16.69 -3.86 12.64
CA SER A 157 16.77 -2.61 11.89
C SER A 157 16.25 -2.74 10.46
N SER A 158 16.15 -3.97 9.95
CA SER A 158 15.78 -4.25 8.57
C SER A 158 15.08 -5.60 8.40
N TRP A 159 14.39 -5.79 7.28
CA TRP A 159 13.82 -7.08 6.89
C TRP A 159 14.90 -8.16 6.76
N GLU A 160 16.08 -7.81 6.21
CA GLU A 160 17.19 -8.76 6.07
C GLU A 160 17.68 -9.32 7.41
N GLU A 161 17.75 -8.50 8.46
CA GLU A 161 18.17 -8.94 9.81
C GLU A 161 17.20 -9.95 10.43
N MET A 162 15.93 -9.90 10.03
CA MET A 162 14.90 -10.82 10.50
C MET A 162 14.87 -12.13 9.72
N SER A 163 14.82 -12.06 8.40
CA SER A 163 14.54 -13.22 7.55
C SER A 163 15.79 -13.84 6.93
N HIS A 164 16.85 -13.05 6.70
CA HIS A 164 18.01 -13.43 5.90
C HIS A 164 17.64 -14.02 4.53
N ILE A 165 17.45 -13.16 3.53
CA ILE A 165 17.00 -13.55 2.20
C ILE A 165 18.13 -14.25 1.44
N LYS A 166 17.93 -15.54 1.13
CA LYS A 166 18.88 -16.35 0.36
C LYS A 166 18.74 -16.18 -1.15
N LYS A 167 17.52 -15.92 -1.61
CA LYS A 167 17.19 -15.91 -3.03
C LYS A 167 16.03 -14.97 -3.31
N MET A 168 16.11 -14.29 -4.44
CA MET A 168 15.01 -13.51 -4.99
C MET A 168 14.69 -13.99 -6.41
N LYS A 169 13.40 -14.05 -6.74
CA LYS A 169 12.90 -14.31 -8.09
C LYS A 169 11.99 -13.15 -8.52
N SER A 170 12.44 -12.35 -9.48
CA SER A 170 11.59 -11.34 -10.12
C SER A 170 10.51 -12.04 -10.95
N LEU A 171 9.27 -11.53 -10.84
CA LEU A 171 8.14 -11.94 -11.68
C LEU A 171 7.87 -10.90 -12.74
N ASN A 172 7.87 -9.62 -12.35
CA ASN A 172 7.77 -8.44 -13.20
C ASN A 172 8.28 -7.21 -12.43
N LYS A 173 8.08 -6.00 -12.99
CA LYS A 173 8.54 -4.74 -12.37
C LYS A 173 7.92 -4.44 -10.99
N ASP A 174 6.69 -4.94 -10.75
CA ASP A 174 5.92 -4.66 -9.54
C ASP A 174 5.88 -5.86 -8.59
N GLN A 175 6.48 -7.01 -8.96
CA GLN A 175 6.39 -8.24 -8.18
C GLN A 175 7.70 -9.03 -8.15
N ALA A 176 8.07 -9.48 -6.95
CA ALA A 176 9.11 -10.48 -6.75
C ALA A 176 8.79 -11.42 -5.59
N ILE A 177 9.41 -12.60 -5.61
CA ILE A 177 9.35 -13.58 -4.53
C ILE A 177 10.71 -13.64 -3.85
N TYR A 178 10.70 -13.50 -2.53
CA TYR A 178 11.85 -13.56 -1.65
C TYR A 178 11.79 -14.87 -0.85
N TYR A 179 12.91 -15.60 -0.83
CA TYR A 179 13.05 -16.86 -0.13
C TYR A 179 14.07 -16.67 0.98
N ASP A 180 13.61 -16.88 2.21
CA ASP A 180 14.43 -16.67 3.39
C ASP A 180 15.20 -17.94 3.80
N ASN A 181 16.05 -17.82 4.83
CA ASN A 181 16.89 -18.93 5.23
C ASN A 181 16.19 -20.00 6.07
N SER A 182 14.97 -19.72 6.54
CA SER A 182 14.14 -20.53 7.44
C SER A 182 13.03 -21.31 6.70
N GLY A 183 12.92 -21.11 5.38
CA GLY A 183 11.87 -21.71 4.54
C GLY A 183 10.68 -20.78 4.30
N GLY A 184 10.73 -19.54 4.77
CA GLY A 184 9.74 -18.51 4.47
C GLY A 184 9.81 -18.07 3.01
N ILE A 185 8.63 -17.91 2.41
CA ILE A 185 8.43 -17.49 1.03
C ILE A 185 7.54 -16.26 1.07
N GLN A 186 8.03 -15.13 0.58
CA GLN A 186 7.34 -13.85 0.65
C GLN A 186 7.22 -13.23 -0.74
N LYS A 187 6.00 -13.18 -1.29
CA LYS A 187 5.70 -12.48 -2.54
C LYS A 187 5.35 -11.03 -2.22
N LEU A 188 6.27 -10.12 -2.50
CA LEU A 188 6.06 -8.70 -2.39
C LEU A 188 5.52 -8.14 -3.70
N THR A 189 4.49 -7.30 -3.61
CA THR A 189 3.86 -6.62 -4.75
C THR A 189 3.75 -5.13 -4.47
N VAL A 190 4.23 -4.29 -5.39
CA VAL A 190 3.94 -2.85 -5.40
C VAL A 190 2.54 -2.64 -5.97
N MET A 191 1.65 -2.11 -5.13
CA MET A 191 0.23 -1.94 -5.47
C MET A 191 -0.04 -0.54 -6.01
N ALA A 192 0.57 0.47 -5.41
CA ALA A 192 0.44 1.86 -5.81
C ALA A 192 1.59 2.71 -5.28
N LYS A 193 1.74 3.91 -5.85
CA LYS A 193 2.56 4.99 -5.33
C LYS A 193 1.77 6.30 -5.31
N GLY A 194 2.02 7.15 -4.33
CA GLY A 194 1.38 8.44 -4.15
C GLY A 194 1.58 8.96 -2.72
N ASP A 195 1.23 10.21 -2.46
CA ASP A 195 1.34 10.82 -1.14
C ASP A 195 0.22 10.31 -0.23
N TYR A 196 0.56 9.44 0.72
CA TYR A 196 -0.41 8.83 1.63
C TYR A 196 -0.66 9.70 2.86
N ASN A 197 0.39 10.34 3.39
CA ASN A 197 0.34 11.08 4.66
C ASN A 197 0.20 12.61 4.49
N ASN A 198 0.17 13.10 3.25
CA ASN A 198 0.10 14.51 2.85
C ASN A 198 1.33 15.35 3.24
N ASP A 199 2.52 14.74 3.26
CA ASP A 199 3.78 15.45 3.52
C ASP A 199 4.47 15.98 2.24
N GLY A 200 3.89 15.73 1.06
CA GLY A 200 4.41 16.12 -0.23
C GLY A 200 5.46 15.17 -0.81
N ILE A 201 5.75 14.04 -0.15
CA ILE A 201 6.65 12.99 -0.61
C ILE A 201 5.82 11.81 -1.12
N GLU A 202 6.29 11.15 -2.18
CA GLU A 202 5.66 9.94 -2.69
C GLU A 202 5.91 8.75 -1.76
N ASP A 203 4.83 8.10 -1.34
CA ASP A 203 4.85 6.85 -0.57
C ASP A 203 4.50 5.66 -1.47
N MET A 204 4.75 4.45 -0.97
CA MET A 204 4.48 3.21 -1.68
C MET A 204 3.57 2.30 -0.89
N VAL A 205 2.48 1.87 -1.53
CA VAL A 205 1.57 0.85 -1.00
C VAL A 205 2.02 -0.53 -1.47
N LEU A 206 2.25 -1.43 -0.53
CA LEU A 206 2.74 -2.77 -0.74
C LEU A 206 1.71 -3.81 -0.32
N TYR A 207 1.67 -4.92 -1.03
CA TYR A 207 0.97 -6.14 -0.65
C TYR A 207 2.00 -7.26 -0.47
N MET A 208 1.88 -8.02 0.61
CA MET A 208 2.73 -9.18 0.89
C MET A 208 1.88 -10.44 1.03
N ASP A 209 2.21 -11.46 0.24
CA ASP A 209 1.72 -12.83 0.41
C ASP A 209 2.84 -13.68 1.02
N ASN A 210 2.63 -14.24 2.19
CA ASN A 210 3.61 -15.08 2.86
C ASN A 210 3.15 -16.53 2.88
N SER A 211 4.08 -17.45 2.71
CA SER A 211 3.91 -18.87 3.00
C SER A 211 5.19 -19.48 3.53
N VAL A 212 5.14 -20.74 3.95
CA VAL A 212 6.32 -21.53 4.35
C VAL A 212 6.46 -22.72 3.42
N GLU A 213 7.69 -23.03 3.01
CA GLU A 213 8.03 -24.22 2.22
C GLU A 213 7.52 -25.49 2.93
N GLU A 214 6.89 -26.38 2.17
CA GLU A 214 6.28 -27.64 2.67
C GLU A 214 5.24 -27.46 3.80
N GLY A 215 4.84 -26.23 4.11
CA GLY A 215 3.88 -25.89 5.16
C GLY A 215 2.49 -25.52 4.61
N SER A 216 1.51 -25.47 5.53
CA SER A 216 0.17 -24.94 5.25
C SER A 216 -0.04 -23.49 5.73
N TYR A 217 0.99 -22.91 6.37
CA TYR A 217 0.93 -21.54 6.83
C TYR A 217 0.87 -20.58 5.66
N GLY A 218 -0.09 -19.65 5.71
CA GLY A 218 -0.23 -18.54 4.79
C GLY A 218 -0.67 -17.30 5.54
N SER A 219 -0.12 -16.14 5.19
CA SER A 219 -0.60 -14.86 5.71
C SER A 219 -0.50 -13.78 4.65
N THR A 220 -1.36 -12.78 4.78
CA THR A 220 -1.38 -11.61 3.89
C THR A 220 -1.24 -10.36 4.74
N TYR A 221 -0.49 -9.39 4.25
CA TYR A 221 -0.38 -8.06 4.87
C TYR A 221 -0.36 -6.99 3.79
N GLY A 222 -0.78 -5.79 4.15
CA GLY A 222 -0.48 -4.60 3.37
C GLY A 222 0.38 -3.64 4.17
N TYR A 223 1.18 -2.85 3.46
CA TYR A 223 2.05 -1.86 4.07
C TYR A 223 1.99 -0.55 3.30
N VAL A 224 2.20 0.56 4.00
CA VAL A 224 2.57 1.84 3.40
C VAL A 224 3.96 2.17 3.90
N VAL A 225 4.89 2.40 2.97
CA VAL A 225 6.26 2.79 3.28
C VAL A 225 6.64 4.08 2.58
N THR A 226 7.51 4.86 3.22
CA THR A 226 8.06 6.10 2.67
C THR A 226 9.58 6.02 2.56
N ARG A 227 10.16 6.89 1.75
CA ARG A 227 11.61 7.05 1.65
C ARG A 227 11.93 8.54 1.56
N LEU A 228 12.69 9.05 2.52
CA LEU A 228 12.89 10.50 2.69
C LEU A 228 14.09 11.06 1.91
N ALA A 229 14.95 10.19 1.38
CA ALA A 229 16.11 10.56 0.56
C ALA A 229 16.57 9.35 -0.29
N ALA A 230 17.31 9.62 -1.37
CA ALA A 230 17.77 8.59 -2.31
C ALA A 230 18.67 7.50 -1.69
N ASP A 231 19.35 7.79 -0.58
CA ASP A 231 20.22 6.84 0.14
C ASP A 231 19.66 6.44 1.52
N ALA A 232 18.46 6.92 1.87
CA ALA A 232 17.82 6.57 3.14
C ALA A 232 17.13 5.19 3.05
N PRO A 233 17.04 4.45 4.17
CA PRO A 233 16.18 3.27 4.25
C PRO A 233 14.70 3.66 4.12
N TYR A 234 13.88 2.68 3.75
CA TYR A 234 12.44 2.80 3.76
C TYR A 234 11.93 2.78 5.21
N THR A 235 10.94 3.61 5.51
CA THR A 235 10.30 3.66 6.82
C THR A 235 8.85 3.21 6.70
N LEU A 236 8.39 2.39 7.64
CA LEU A 236 6.99 1.99 7.72
C LEU A 236 6.12 3.16 8.20
N ILE A 237 5.08 3.48 7.44
CA ILE A 237 4.02 4.40 7.87
C ILE A 237 2.86 3.60 8.50
N LYS A 238 2.44 2.52 7.84
CA LYS A 238 1.26 1.75 8.27
C LYS A 238 1.32 0.30 7.82
N GLN A 239 0.76 -0.59 8.63
CA GLN A 239 0.51 -1.99 8.33
C GLN A 239 -0.99 -2.32 8.44
N PHE A 240 -1.47 -3.22 7.59
CA PHE A 240 -2.86 -3.71 7.53
C PHE A 240 -2.96 -5.22 7.76
#